data_AF-A0A948F5I4-F1
#
_entry.id   AF-A0A948F5I4-F1
#
_cell.length_a   1.000
_cell.length_b   1.000
_cell.length_c   1.000
_cell.angle_alpha   90.00
_cell.angle_beta   90.00
_cell.angle_gamma   90.00
#
_symmetry.space_group_name_H-M   'P 1'
#
loop_
_entity.id
_entity.type
_entity.pdbx_description
1 polymer ?
#
loop_
_entity_poly.entity_id
_entity_poly.type
_entity_poly.pdbx_seq_one_letter_code
_entity_poly.pdbx_strand_id
1 'polypeptide(L)'
;MNARTVATVSMAVLLSVACAEVVQARPWWGARRRHADRNKDGVVTPRERHWERRWETRPRAKVNSAWERKMDADHDGWVEPGEVNTWRLRVIDVDHNGMISVVEHRTYWVNWKGVVNTPLERQYDANHDGYLEWPEARALMQDRLRIIETDGRAVVDTEIEREFDADGDGVIDRDEAEAIREVLN
;
A
#
# COMPACT_ATOMS: atom_id res chain seq x y z
N MET A 1 -26.18 -26.96 -88.43
CA MET A 1 -26.43 -26.55 -87.03
C MET A 1 -25.25 -25.66 -86.63
N ASN A 2 -25.30 -24.34 -86.88
CA ASN A 2 -25.75 -23.26 -85.98
C ASN A 2 -24.99 -23.30 -84.63
N ALA A 3 -24.35 -22.26 -84.08
CA ALA A 3 -24.25 -20.85 -84.41
C ALA A 3 -23.19 -20.19 -83.48
N ARG A 4 -22.56 -19.11 -83.97
CA ARG A 4 -22.28 -17.82 -83.28
C ARG A 4 -21.36 -17.78 -82.04
N THR A 5 -20.21 -17.14 -82.24
CA THR A 5 -19.61 -16.07 -81.42
C THR A 5 -20.52 -15.43 -80.36
N VAL A 6 -20.02 -15.23 -79.13
CA VAL A 6 -20.00 -13.93 -78.41
C VAL A 6 -18.87 -13.96 -77.37
N ALA A 7 -17.95 -13.00 -77.47
CA ALA A 7 -17.05 -12.61 -76.40
C ALA A 7 -17.78 -11.65 -75.44
N THR A 8 -17.73 -11.91 -74.14
CA THR A 8 -18.13 -10.96 -73.11
C THR A 8 -17.05 -10.86 -72.05
N VAL A 9 -16.37 -9.72 -72.07
CA VAL A 9 -15.60 -9.12 -70.98
C VAL A 9 -16.52 -8.93 -69.77
N SER A 10 -16.08 -9.24 -68.55
CA SER A 10 -16.41 -8.44 -67.35
C SER A 10 -15.66 -8.88 -66.08
N MET A 11 -15.04 -7.87 -65.48
CA MET A 11 -14.82 -7.64 -64.04
C MET A 11 -13.91 -8.56 -63.23
N ALA A 12 -12.69 -8.04 -63.04
CA ALA A 12 -11.88 -8.24 -61.85
C ALA A 12 -12.67 -7.96 -60.57
N VAL A 13 -12.64 -8.91 -59.63
CA VAL A 13 -12.94 -8.66 -58.22
C VAL A 13 -11.68 -8.99 -57.42
N LEU A 14 -10.94 -7.93 -57.08
CA LEU A 14 -9.95 -7.92 -56.01
C LEU A 14 -10.67 -8.20 -54.70
N LEU A 15 -10.45 -9.37 -54.10
CA LEU A 15 -10.81 -9.62 -52.70
C LEU A 15 -9.52 -9.62 -51.87
N SER A 16 -9.14 -8.43 -51.43
CA SER A 16 -8.14 -8.20 -50.39
C SER A 16 -8.86 -7.88 -49.09
N VAL A 17 -8.86 -8.81 -48.13
CA VAL A 17 -9.10 -8.53 -46.69
C VAL A 17 -8.28 -9.58 -45.92
N ALA A 18 -7.01 -9.29 -45.63
CA ALA A 18 -6.53 -8.72 -44.36
C ALA A 18 -6.71 -9.68 -43.17
N CYS A 19 -5.61 -10.33 -42.80
CA CYS A 19 -5.41 -11.00 -41.51
C CYS A 19 -5.76 -10.06 -40.36
N ALA A 20 -6.84 -10.37 -39.63
CA ALA A 20 -7.12 -9.75 -38.35
C ALA A 20 -6.61 -10.69 -37.23
N GLU A 21 -5.31 -10.68 -36.99
CA GLU A 21 -4.83 -11.02 -35.65
C GLU A 21 -5.15 -9.82 -34.76
N VAL A 22 -6.33 -9.83 -34.16
CA VAL A 22 -6.65 -8.94 -33.04
C VAL A 22 -5.90 -9.48 -31.84
N VAL A 23 -4.62 -9.14 -31.73
CA VAL A 23 -3.93 -9.11 -30.44
C VAL A 23 -4.68 -8.06 -29.62
N GLN A 24 -5.65 -8.49 -28.82
CA GLN A 24 -6.29 -7.63 -27.84
C GLN A 24 -5.25 -7.26 -26.78
N ALA A 25 -4.48 -6.22 -27.07
CA ALA A 25 -3.88 -5.42 -26.02
C ALA A 25 -5.02 -4.95 -25.12
N ARG A 26 -5.20 -5.60 -23.96
CA ARG A 26 -6.27 -5.28 -23.02
C ARG A 26 -6.09 -3.80 -22.66
N PRO A 27 -7.05 -2.91 -22.99
CA PRO A 27 -6.90 -1.51 -22.69
C PRO A 27 -6.73 -1.34 -21.18
N TRP A 28 -5.65 -0.69 -20.76
CA TRP A 28 -5.37 -0.24 -19.38
C TRP A 28 -6.62 0.40 -18.74
N TRP A 29 -7.47 1.05 -19.53
CA TRP A 29 -8.74 1.68 -19.14
C TRP A 29 -9.78 0.71 -18.53
N GLY A 30 -9.65 -0.60 -18.72
CA GLY A 30 -10.65 -1.59 -18.29
C GLY A 30 -10.63 -1.91 -16.79
N ALA A 31 -9.46 -1.93 -16.14
CA ALA A 31 -9.36 -2.26 -14.72
C ALA A 31 -9.88 -1.11 -13.84
N ARG A 32 -9.45 0.11 -14.13
CA ARG A 32 -9.89 1.34 -13.47
C ARG A 32 -11.40 1.56 -13.59
N ARG A 33 -11.98 1.29 -14.76
CA ARG A 33 -13.44 1.43 -14.96
C ARG A 33 -14.24 0.41 -14.16
N ARG A 34 -13.74 -0.83 -14.02
CA ARG A 34 -14.36 -1.88 -13.19
C ARG A 34 -14.26 -1.58 -11.70
N HIS A 35 -13.21 -0.89 -11.27
CA HIS A 35 -13.04 -0.45 -9.89
C HIS A 35 -13.94 0.76 -9.56
N ALA A 36 -14.00 1.73 -10.48
CA ALA A 36 -14.83 2.91 -10.32
C ALA A 36 -16.34 2.62 -10.36
N ASP A 37 -16.79 1.66 -11.18
CA ASP A 37 -18.17 1.22 -11.30
C ASP A 37 -18.57 0.32 -10.11
N ARG A 38 -18.95 0.96 -8.99
CA ARG A 38 -19.19 0.29 -7.71
C ARG A 38 -20.53 -0.42 -7.67
N ASN A 39 -21.54 0.11 -8.34
CA ASN A 39 -22.86 -0.52 -8.41
C ASN A 39 -22.96 -1.56 -9.55
N LYS A 40 -21.90 -1.72 -10.35
CA LYS A 40 -21.77 -2.70 -11.44
C LYS A 40 -22.83 -2.51 -12.53
N ASP A 41 -23.25 -1.27 -12.76
CA ASP A 41 -24.28 -0.94 -13.76
C ASP A 41 -23.70 -0.66 -15.16
N GLY A 42 -22.37 -0.67 -15.29
CA GLY A 42 -21.65 -0.42 -16.54
C GLY A 42 -21.38 1.06 -16.82
N VAL A 43 -21.85 1.99 -15.99
CA VAL A 43 -21.80 3.43 -16.18
C VAL A 43 -21.15 4.12 -14.97
N VAL A 44 -19.91 4.58 -15.13
CA VAL A 44 -19.23 5.34 -14.08
C VAL A 44 -19.83 6.75 -13.97
N THR A 45 -20.59 6.98 -12.91
CA THR A 45 -21.22 8.26 -12.58
C THR A 45 -20.19 9.30 -12.10
N PRO A 46 -20.52 10.62 -12.08
CA PRO A 46 -19.67 11.63 -11.45
C PRO A 46 -19.33 11.33 -9.98
N ARG A 47 -20.26 10.72 -9.24
CA ARG A 47 -20.07 10.31 -7.85
C ARG A 47 -19.05 9.18 -7.75
N GLU A 48 -19.13 8.19 -8.62
CA GLU A 48 -18.15 7.10 -8.70
C GLU A 48 -16.76 7.58 -9.13
N ARG A 49 -16.67 8.50 -10.11
CA ARG A 49 -15.40 9.16 -10.45
C ARG A 49 -14.82 9.99 -9.31
N HIS A 50 -15.66 10.53 -8.42
CA HIS A 50 -15.21 11.25 -7.23
C HIS A 50 -14.61 10.27 -6.21
N TRP A 51 -15.27 9.13 -5.98
CA TRP A 51 -14.72 8.06 -5.13
C TRP A 51 -13.44 7.46 -5.70
N GLU A 52 -13.38 7.24 -7.01
CA GLU A 52 -12.19 6.74 -7.71
C GLU A 52 -11.00 7.69 -7.55
N ARG A 53 -11.23 8.99 -7.77
CA ARG A 53 -10.18 9.99 -7.55
C ARG A 53 -9.73 10.03 -6.10
N ARG A 54 -10.67 9.95 -5.15
CA ARG A 54 -10.34 9.89 -3.73
C ARG A 54 -9.50 8.66 -3.41
N TRP A 55 -9.80 7.51 -4.03
CA TRP A 55 -9.05 6.26 -3.88
C TRP A 55 -7.64 6.35 -4.48
N GLU A 56 -7.49 6.92 -5.67
CA GLU A 56 -6.19 7.13 -6.32
C GLU A 56 -5.25 8.05 -5.54
N THR A 57 -5.82 9.01 -4.81
CA THR A 57 -5.07 9.94 -3.97
C THR A 57 -4.85 9.43 -2.54
N ARG A 58 -5.28 8.20 -2.21
CA ARG A 58 -5.06 7.67 -0.86
C ARG A 58 -3.56 7.39 -0.67
N PRO A 59 -3.00 7.75 0.49
CA PRO A 59 -1.70 7.25 0.87
C PRO A 59 -1.77 5.72 0.95
N ARG A 60 -0.79 5.07 0.32
CA ARG A 60 -0.62 3.61 0.35
C ARG A 60 0.84 3.28 0.14
N ALA A 61 1.35 2.35 0.94
CA ALA A 61 2.70 1.83 0.78
C ALA A 61 2.67 0.61 -0.15
N LYS A 62 3.68 0.44 -1.00
CA LYS A 62 3.83 -0.78 -1.80
C LYS A 62 4.45 -1.86 -0.95
N VAL A 63 3.88 -3.06 -0.95
CA VAL A 63 4.42 -4.20 -0.18
C VAL A 63 5.81 -4.60 -0.72
N ASN A 64 6.84 -4.33 0.08
CA ASN A 64 8.25 -4.58 -0.19
C ASN A 64 8.99 -5.24 1.01
N SER A 65 8.43 -5.17 2.21
CA SER A 65 9.02 -5.62 3.46
C SER A 65 8.21 -6.75 4.12
N ALA A 66 8.80 -7.37 5.15
CA ALA A 66 8.10 -8.39 5.94
C ALA A 66 6.91 -7.79 6.72
N TRP A 67 7.08 -6.57 7.22
CA TRP A 67 6.04 -5.81 7.89
C TRP A 67 4.87 -5.51 6.97
N GLU A 68 5.11 -4.98 5.77
CA GLU A 68 4.02 -4.65 4.84
C GLU A 68 3.27 -5.92 4.41
N ARG A 69 3.94 -7.07 4.24
CA ARG A 69 3.27 -8.36 3.98
C ARG A 69 2.37 -8.82 5.13
N LYS A 70 2.69 -8.41 6.36
CA LYS A 70 1.89 -8.71 7.55
C LYS A 70 0.66 -7.79 7.64
N MET A 71 0.78 -6.57 7.10
CA MET A 71 -0.30 -5.57 7.09
C MET A 71 -1.23 -5.69 5.88
N ASP A 72 -0.74 -6.13 4.72
CA ASP A 72 -1.50 -6.41 3.49
C ASP A 72 -2.45 -7.58 3.70
N ALA A 73 -3.66 -7.26 4.15
CA ALA A 73 -4.65 -8.21 4.61
C ALA A 73 -5.50 -8.75 3.47
N ASP A 74 -5.69 -7.97 2.41
CA ASP A 74 -6.43 -8.37 1.21
C ASP A 74 -5.55 -8.90 0.07
N HIS A 75 -4.22 -8.89 0.26
CA HIS A 75 -3.21 -9.40 -0.66
C HIS A 75 -3.22 -8.69 -2.02
N ASP A 76 -3.57 -7.40 -2.03
CA ASP A 76 -3.57 -6.57 -3.24
C ASP A 76 -2.17 -6.01 -3.60
N GLY A 77 -1.19 -6.22 -2.72
CA GLY A 77 0.20 -5.79 -2.89
C GLY A 77 0.46 -4.34 -2.47
N TRP A 78 -0.51 -3.70 -1.83
CA TRP A 78 -0.41 -2.40 -1.18
C TRP A 78 -0.81 -2.53 0.29
N VAL A 79 -0.40 -1.55 1.09
CA VAL A 79 -0.85 -1.39 2.46
C VAL A 79 -1.60 -0.07 2.55
N GLU A 80 -2.90 -0.14 2.81
CA GLU A 80 -3.73 1.04 3.09
C GLU A 80 -3.74 1.34 4.60
N PRO A 81 -3.91 2.62 5.02
CA PRO A 81 -4.04 2.98 6.43
C PRO A 81 -5.15 2.23 7.19
N GLY A 82 -6.20 1.83 6.47
CA GLY A 82 -7.30 1.03 7.04
C GLY A 82 -6.89 -0.39 7.43
N GLU A 83 -5.94 -0.98 6.72
CA GLU A 83 -5.41 -2.31 7.01
C GLU A 83 -4.49 -2.28 8.23
N VAL A 84 -3.63 -1.26 8.32
CA VAL A 84 -2.80 -0.98 9.50
C VAL A 84 -3.68 -0.82 10.74
N ASN A 85 -4.75 -0.02 10.66
CA ASN A 85 -5.67 0.15 11.79
C ASN A 85 -6.41 -1.14 12.17
N THR A 86 -6.84 -1.93 11.18
CA THR A 86 -7.48 -3.23 11.42
C THR A 86 -6.54 -4.19 12.12
N TRP A 87 -5.27 -4.21 11.72
CA TRP A 87 -4.25 -4.98 12.38
C TRP A 87 -3.97 -4.49 13.82
N ARG A 88 -3.86 -3.17 14.02
CA ARG A 88 -3.65 -2.58 15.35
C ARG A 88 -4.76 -2.97 16.31
N LEU A 89 -6.03 -2.83 15.91
CA LEU A 89 -7.15 -3.29 16.72
C LEU A 89 -7.04 -4.79 17.00
N ARG A 90 -6.75 -5.62 15.99
CA ARG A 90 -6.62 -7.07 16.19
C ARG A 90 -5.52 -7.47 17.21
N VAL A 91 -4.42 -6.73 17.27
CA VAL A 91 -3.25 -7.09 18.09
C VAL A 91 -3.22 -6.39 19.44
N ILE A 92 -3.73 -5.17 19.52
CA ILE A 92 -3.58 -4.29 20.68
C ILE A 92 -4.87 -4.17 21.48
N ASP A 93 -6.05 -4.14 20.83
CA ASP A 93 -7.35 -4.08 21.51
C ASP A 93 -7.71 -5.46 22.09
N VAL A 94 -7.31 -5.68 23.34
CA VAL A 94 -7.43 -6.97 24.05
C VAL A 94 -8.87 -7.17 24.54
N ASP A 95 -9.54 -6.09 24.94
CA ASP A 95 -10.93 -6.16 25.42
C ASP A 95 -11.97 -6.13 24.29
N HIS A 96 -11.53 -5.92 23.05
CA HIS A 96 -12.32 -5.91 21.81
C HIS A 96 -13.41 -4.84 21.81
N ASN A 97 -13.18 -3.71 22.48
CA ASN A 97 -14.14 -2.62 22.56
C ASN A 97 -14.10 -1.68 21.32
N GLY A 98 -13.16 -1.91 20.40
CA GLY A 98 -12.95 -1.12 19.18
C GLY A 98 -12.12 0.14 19.38
N MET A 99 -11.53 0.33 20.57
CA MET A 99 -10.65 1.45 20.93
C MET A 99 -9.43 0.92 21.66
N ILE A 100 -8.25 1.36 21.23
CA ILE A 100 -7.01 1.03 21.93
C ILE A 100 -6.89 1.96 23.14
N SER A 101 -7.00 1.41 24.34
CA SER A 101 -6.76 2.15 25.57
C SER A 101 -5.26 2.40 25.79
N VAL A 102 -4.93 3.43 26.60
CA VAL A 102 -3.54 3.74 26.98
C VAL A 102 -2.85 2.53 27.63
N VAL A 103 -3.60 1.75 28.42
CA VAL A 103 -3.06 0.56 29.10
C VAL A 103 -2.72 -0.54 28.11
N GLU A 104 -3.60 -0.80 27.14
CA GLU A 104 -3.37 -1.78 26.08
C GLU A 104 -2.19 -1.38 25.20
N HIS A 105 -2.16 -0.11 24.79
CA HIS A 105 -1.06 0.42 23.99
C HIS A 105 0.28 0.27 24.72
N ARG A 106 0.34 0.67 25.99
CA ARG A 106 1.55 0.52 26.81
C ARG A 106 1.95 -0.94 26.99
N THR A 107 1.00 -1.83 27.19
CA THR A 107 1.26 -3.27 27.37
C THR A 107 1.80 -3.89 26.09
N TYR A 108 1.27 -3.50 24.93
CA TYR A 108 1.81 -3.90 23.63
C TYR A 108 3.28 -3.49 23.50
N TRP A 109 3.60 -2.22 23.73
CA TRP A 109 4.96 -1.73 23.59
C TRP A 109 5.92 -2.34 24.59
N VAL A 110 5.55 -2.50 25.87
CA VAL A 110 6.42 -3.13 26.88
C VAL A 110 6.83 -4.56 26.49
N ASN A 111 5.94 -5.29 25.82
CA ASN A 111 6.21 -6.66 25.36
C ASN A 111 6.68 -6.72 23.90
N TRP A 112 6.87 -5.57 23.25
CA TRP A 112 7.31 -5.50 21.87
C TRP A 112 8.75 -6.00 21.76
N LYS A 113 8.99 -6.79 20.71
CA LYS A 113 10.31 -7.34 20.37
C LYS A 113 10.48 -7.35 18.86
N GLY A 114 11.46 -6.61 18.36
CA GLY A 114 11.83 -6.55 16.95
C GLY A 114 13.12 -7.31 16.68
N VAL A 115 13.29 -7.88 15.48
CA VAL A 115 14.58 -8.48 15.08
C VAL A 115 15.51 -7.38 14.62
N VAL A 116 16.77 -7.42 15.05
CA VAL A 116 17.80 -6.48 14.61
C VAL A 116 18.22 -6.83 13.19
N ASN A 117 17.85 -6.00 12.21
CA ASN A 117 18.12 -6.23 10.80
C ASN A 117 19.03 -5.15 10.18
N THR A 118 19.07 -3.96 10.77
CA THR A 118 19.75 -2.79 10.21
C THR A 118 20.99 -2.39 11.01
N PRO A 119 21.95 -1.66 10.39
CA PRO A 119 23.07 -1.07 11.13
C PRO A 119 22.64 -0.07 12.19
N LEU A 120 21.48 0.57 12.04
CA LEU A 120 20.94 1.49 13.03
C LEU A 120 20.44 0.73 14.26
N GLU A 121 19.61 -0.29 14.07
CA GLU A 121 19.08 -1.11 15.18
C GLU A 121 20.22 -1.75 15.99
N ARG A 122 21.30 -2.19 15.34
CA ARG A 122 22.51 -2.71 16.00
C ARG A 122 23.17 -1.73 16.96
N GLN A 123 22.99 -0.42 16.79
CA GLN A 123 23.55 0.58 17.71
C GLN A 123 22.76 0.65 19.02
N TYR A 124 21.49 0.21 19.01
CA TYR A 124 20.59 0.25 20.17
C TYR A 124 20.41 -1.12 20.84
N ASP A 125 20.69 -2.21 20.12
CA ASP A 125 20.80 -3.58 20.68
C ASP A 125 22.00 -3.64 21.65
N ALA A 126 21.74 -3.26 22.90
CA ALA A 126 22.76 -3.04 23.92
C ALA A 126 23.19 -4.36 24.57
N ASN A 127 22.27 -5.32 24.65
CA ASN A 127 22.55 -6.65 25.18
C ASN A 127 23.15 -7.61 24.11
N HIS A 128 23.14 -7.21 22.83
CA HIS A 128 23.62 -7.98 21.68
C HIS A 128 22.93 -9.35 21.54
N ASP A 129 21.66 -9.43 21.91
CA ASP A 129 20.86 -10.66 21.78
C ASP A 129 20.28 -10.84 20.36
N GLY A 130 20.48 -9.85 19.48
CA GLY A 130 19.99 -9.84 18.10
C GLY A 130 18.53 -9.38 17.96
N TYR A 131 17.95 -8.87 19.05
CA TYR A 131 16.62 -8.30 19.06
C TYR A 131 16.65 -6.92 19.71
N LEU A 132 15.70 -6.07 19.32
CA LEU A 132 15.39 -4.85 20.04
C LEU A 132 14.22 -5.10 20.95
N GLU A 133 14.45 -4.97 22.24
CA GLU A 133 13.38 -4.92 23.23
C GLU A 133 12.94 -3.48 23.45
N TRP A 134 11.75 -3.30 24.04
CA TRP A 134 11.18 -1.96 24.22
C TRP A 134 12.12 -0.93 24.85
N PRO A 135 12.89 -1.23 25.92
CA PRO A 135 13.82 -0.26 26.47
C PRO A 135 14.87 0.26 25.47
N GLU A 136 15.33 -0.61 24.56
CA GLU A 136 16.34 -0.30 23.53
C GLU A 136 15.70 0.45 22.36
N ALA A 137 14.56 -0.05 21.89
CA ALA A 137 13.70 0.62 20.91
C ALA A 137 13.29 2.03 21.36
N ARG A 138 13.01 2.21 22.65
CA ARG A 138 12.67 3.51 23.25
C ARG A 138 13.81 4.52 23.05
N ALA A 139 15.06 4.10 23.22
CA ALA A 139 16.21 4.96 22.99
C ALA A 139 16.35 5.36 21.51
N LEU A 140 16.09 4.42 20.59
CA LEU A 140 16.05 4.70 19.14
C LEU A 140 14.97 5.74 18.83
N MET A 141 13.76 5.55 19.35
CA MET A 141 12.63 6.48 19.17
C MET A 141 12.90 7.88 19.73
N GLN A 142 13.60 7.98 20.87
CA GLN A 142 14.01 9.27 21.43
C GLN A 142 15.00 10.01 20.53
N ASP A 143 15.95 9.30 19.93
CA ASP A 143 16.88 9.92 18.98
C ASP A 143 16.19 10.33 17.68
N ARG A 144 15.18 9.57 17.21
CA ARG A 144 14.37 9.98 16.06
C ARG A 144 13.54 11.22 16.33
N LEU A 145 12.91 11.33 17.50
CA LEU A 145 12.23 12.57 17.89
C LEU A 145 13.18 13.77 17.86
N ARG A 146 14.41 13.62 18.33
CA ARG A 146 15.41 14.69 18.28
C ARG A 146 15.68 15.13 16.83
N ILE A 147 15.84 14.17 15.91
CA ILE A 147 16.04 14.47 14.48
C ILE A 147 14.82 15.18 13.90
N ILE A 148 13.61 14.75 14.22
CA ILE A 148 12.37 15.38 13.73
C ILE A 148 12.22 16.80 14.28
N GLU A 149 12.61 17.02 15.54
CA GLU A 149 12.61 18.35 16.15
C GLU A 149 13.61 19.31 15.48
N THR A 150 14.79 18.83 15.10
CA THR A 150 15.81 19.67 14.42
C THR A 150 15.55 19.84 12.93
N ASP A 151 15.24 18.75 12.22
CA ASP A 151 15.25 18.69 10.75
C ASP A 151 13.84 18.65 10.17
N GLY A 152 12.81 18.52 11.02
CA GLY A 152 11.40 18.47 10.65
C GLY A 152 10.90 17.10 10.21
N ARG A 153 11.79 16.14 9.95
CA ARG A 153 11.47 14.78 9.52
C ARG A 153 12.62 13.81 9.78
N ALA A 154 12.32 12.53 9.94
CA ALA A 154 13.31 11.45 9.98
C ALA A 154 13.01 10.42 8.89
N VAL A 155 14.04 9.87 8.25
CA VAL A 155 13.86 8.79 7.27
C VAL A 155 13.57 7.49 8.02
N VAL A 156 12.60 6.73 7.51
CA VAL A 156 12.24 5.41 8.02
C VAL A 156 13.26 4.38 7.52
N ASP A 157 14.11 3.90 8.41
CA ASP A 157 15.17 2.93 8.09
C ASP A 157 14.90 1.55 8.70
N THR A 158 14.07 1.47 9.73
CA THR A 158 13.87 0.30 10.60
C THR A 158 12.43 -0.20 10.59
N GLU A 159 12.21 -1.42 11.06
CA GLU A 159 10.84 -1.98 11.12
C GLU A 159 9.99 -1.26 12.18
N ILE A 160 10.58 -0.89 13.31
CA ILE A 160 9.86 -0.15 14.36
C ILE A 160 9.40 1.23 13.89
N GLU A 161 10.19 1.93 13.08
CA GLU A 161 9.81 3.24 12.54
C GLU A 161 8.60 3.17 11.60
N ARG A 162 8.45 2.06 10.87
CA ARG A 162 7.30 1.84 9.97
C ARG A 162 5.98 1.76 10.72
N GLU A 163 6.00 1.41 12.00
CA GLU A 163 4.78 1.44 12.83
C GLU A 163 4.29 2.88 13.05
N PHE A 164 5.16 3.89 12.89
CA PHE A 164 4.85 5.30 13.09
C PHE A 164 4.67 6.08 11.78
N ASP A 165 5.22 5.59 10.68
CA ASP A 165 4.99 6.06 9.31
C ASP A 165 3.56 5.68 8.87
N ALA A 166 2.61 6.57 9.17
CA ALA A 166 1.18 6.32 9.04
C ALA A 166 0.70 6.48 7.60
N ASP A 167 1.34 7.34 6.81
CA ASP A 167 1.01 7.54 5.40
C ASP A 167 1.87 6.70 4.44
N GLY A 168 2.93 6.07 4.95
CA GLY A 168 3.76 5.12 4.21
C GLY A 168 4.67 5.80 3.19
N ASP A 169 4.96 7.09 3.37
CA ASP A 169 5.83 7.86 2.46
C ASP A 169 7.33 7.62 2.71
N GLY A 170 7.67 6.87 3.77
CA GLY A 170 9.02 6.50 4.15
C GLY A 170 9.75 7.56 4.95
N VAL A 171 9.06 8.60 5.43
CA VAL A 171 9.56 9.55 6.41
C VAL A 171 8.58 9.67 7.58
N ILE A 172 9.11 9.91 8.78
CA ILE A 172 8.30 10.29 9.94
C ILE A 172 8.37 11.79 10.05
N ASP A 173 7.24 12.47 9.89
CA ASP A 173 7.14 13.92 10.02
C ASP A 173 6.76 14.37 11.44
N ARG A 174 6.48 15.67 11.61
CA ARG A 174 6.13 16.25 12.90
C ARG A 174 4.75 15.83 13.42
N ASP A 175 3.83 15.55 12.52
CA ASP A 175 2.47 15.14 12.87
C ASP A 175 2.50 13.67 13.32
N GLU A 176 3.25 12.83 12.61
CA GLU A 176 3.46 11.43 12.97
C GLU A 176 4.32 11.25 14.24
N ALA A 177 5.23 12.19 14.51
CA ALA A 177 6.00 12.22 15.75
C ALA A 177 5.15 12.31 17.02
N GLU A 178 3.89 12.77 16.94
CA GLU A 178 2.98 12.73 18.09
C GLU A 178 2.71 11.31 18.57
N ALA A 179 2.57 10.34 17.64
CA ALA A 179 2.40 8.95 17.99
C ALA A 179 3.64 8.39 18.72
N ILE A 180 4.84 8.82 18.33
CA ILE A 180 6.07 8.45 19.05
C ILE A 180 6.05 9.04 20.47
N ARG A 181 5.69 10.32 20.63
CA ARG A 181 5.61 10.96 21.95
C ARG A 181 4.60 10.28 22.87
N GLU A 182 3.46 9.87 22.33
CA GLU A 182 2.43 9.15 23.08
C GLU A 182 2.96 7.84 23.63
N VAL A 183 3.71 7.08 22.82
CA VAL A 183 4.30 5.80 23.24
C VAL A 183 5.42 5.99 24.27
N LEU A 184 6.16 7.10 24.20
CA LEU A 184 7.29 7.36 25.09
C LEU A 184 6.91 7.87 26.48
N ASN A 185 5.68 8.37 26.67
CA ASN A 185 5.16 8.93 27.92
C ASN A 185 4.56 7.86 28.85
#